data_AF-A0A7W0JIT9-F1
#
_entry.id   AF-A0A7W0JIT9-F1
#
_cell.length_a   1.000
_cell.length_b   1.000
_cell.length_c   1.000
_cell.angle_alpha   90.00
_cell.angle_beta   90.00
_cell.angle_gamma   90.00
#
_symmetry.space_group_name_H-M   'P 1'
#
loop_
_entity.id
_entity.type
_entity.pdbx_description
1 polymer ?
#
loop_
_entity_poly.entity_id
_entity_poly.type
_entity_poly.pdbx_seq_one_letter_code
_entity_poly.pdbx_strand_id
1 'polypeptide(L)' 'KLQQKISGCFRTPDGARNFCRVRSYLSTARKQGYSLLSSLERVLNGKPLLFQ' A
#
# COMPACT_ATOMS: atom_id res chain seq x y z
N LYS A 1 12.08 11.52 14.78
CA LYS A 1 12.07 10.46 13.74
C LYS A 1 12.31 11.12 12.39
N LEU A 2 13.47 10.91 11.78
CA LEU A 2 13.77 11.41 10.43
C LEU A 2 12.84 10.66 9.46
N GLN A 3 11.93 11.36 8.79
CA GLN A 3 11.20 10.78 7.68
C GLN A 3 12.22 10.51 6.58
N GLN A 4 12.57 9.24 6.38
CA GLN A 4 13.42 8.80 5.28
C GLN A 4 12.83 9.36 3.99
N LYS A 5 13.59 10.22 3.30
CA LYS A 5 13.16 10.84 2.07
C LYS A 5 13.09 9.75 1.00
N ILE A 6 11.90 9.17 0.81
CA ILE A 6 11.63 8.27 -0.30
C ILE A 6 11.53 9.15 -1.56
N SER A 7 12.69 9.45 -2.14
CA SER A 7 12.86 10.42 -3.21
C SER A 7 12.11 9.97 -4.47
N GLY A 8 11.07 10.71 -4.84
CA GLY A 8 10.47 10.64 -6.19
C GLY A 8 8.99 10.27 -6.27
N CYS A 9 8.40 9.69 -5.22
CA CYS A 9 7.03 9.16 -5.30
C CYS A 9 5.96 10.23 -5.60
N PHE A 10 6.11 11.45 -5.07
CA PHE A 10 5.14 12.54 -5.31
C PHE A 10 5.59 13.53 -6.41
N ARG A 11 6.67 13.23 -7.14
CA ARG A 11 7.15 14.12 -8.22
C ARG A 11 6.39 13.92 -9.52
N THR A 12 5.80 12.74 -9.71
CA THR A 12 5.00 12.42 -10.90
C THR A 12 3.58 12.02 -10.48
N PRO A 13 2.57 12.30 -11.31
CA PRO A 13 1.21 11.85 -11.06
C PRO A 13 1.12 10.32 -10.96
N ASP A 14 1.96 9.58 -11.70
CA ASP A 14 2.04 8.12 -11.60
C ASP A 14 2.55 7.63 -10.25
N GLY A 15 3.60 8.26 -9.72
CA GLY A 15 4.08 7.93 -8.38
C GLY A 15 3.01 8.22 -7.31
N ALA A 16 2.30 9.34 -7.43
CA ALA A 16 1.21 9.69 -6.52
C ALA A 16 0.04 8.68 -6.61
N ARG A 17 -0.32 8.25 -7.82
CA ARG A 17 -1.34 7.20 -8.05
C ARG A 17 -0.93 5.87 -7.44
N ASN A 18 0.31 5.43 -7.68
CA ASN A 18 0.84 4.19 -7.12
C ASN A 18 0.82 4.22 -5.60
N PHE A 19 1.25 5.32 -5.01
CA PHE A 19 1.20 5.50 -3.57
C PHE A 19 -0.23 5.49 -3.02
N CYS A 20 -1.17 6.20 -3.66
CA CYS A 20 -2.57 6.17 -3.27
C CYS A 20 -3.17 4.75 -3.37
N ARG A 21 -2.82 3.99 -4.41
CA ARG A 21 -3.29 2.60 -4.61
C ARG A 21 -2.78 1.66 -3.53
N VAL A 22 -1.51 1.75 -3.17
CA VAL A 22 -0.92 0.97 -2.07
C VAL A 22 -1.58 1.37 -0.75
N ARG A 23 -1.67 2.66 -0.47
CA ARG A 23 -2.25 3.18 0.78
C ARG A 23 -3.74 2.82 0.91
N SER A 24 -4.53 2.88 -0.17
CA SER A 24 -5.95 2.53 -0.15
C SER A 24 -6.13 1.04 0.14
N TYR A 25 -5.34 0.16 -0.49
CA TYR A 25 -5.37 -1.28 -0.21
C TYR A 25 -5.05 -1.60 1.26
N LEU A 26 -3.97 -1.02 1.81
CA LEU A 26 -3.61 -1.20 3.22
C LEU A 26 -4.70 -0.67 4.16
N SER A 27 -5.33 0.47 3.81
CA SER A 27 -6.41 1.04 4.61
C SER A 27 -7.62 0.10 4.67
N THR A 28 -8.02 -0.49 3.54
CA THR A 28 -9.11 -1.48 3.49
C THR A 28 -8.76 -2.74 4.27
N ALA A 29 -7.54 -3.29 4.07
CA ALA A 29 -7.09 -4.46 4.82
C ALA A 29 -7.13 -4.23 6.33
N ARG A 30 -6.68 -3.06 6.79
CA ARG A 30 -6.73 -2.67 8.21
C ARG A 30 -8.15 -2.58 8.75
N LYS A 31 -9.09 -1.99 7.98
CA LYS A 31 -10.51 -1.86 8.37
C LYS A 31 -11.19 -3.22 8.54
N GLN A 32 -10.80 -4.19 7.72
CA GLN A 32 -11.31 -5.56 7.78
C GLN A 32 -10.56 -6.43 8.81
N GLY A 33 -9.65 -5.85 9.61
CA GLY A 33 -8.93 -6.57 10.67
C GLY A 33 -7.75 -7.43 10.19
N TYR A 34 -7.33 -7.30 8.93
CA TYR A 34 -6.17 -8.05 8.42
C TYR A 34 -4.85 -7.44 8.88
N SER A 35 -3.85 -8.31 9.10
CA SER A 35 -2.46 -7.90 9.30
C SER A 35 -1.91 -7.20 8.06
N LEU A 36 -1.42 -5.98 8.23
CA LEU A 36 -0.88 -5.16 7.14
C LEU A 36 0.31 -5.80 6.44
N LEU A 37 1.23 -6.39 7.22
CA LEU A 37 2.43 -7.03 6.68
C LEU A 37 2.06 -8.25 5.83
N SER A 38 1.24 -9.14 6.37
CA SER A 38 0.76 -10.32 5.66
C SER A 38 -0.06 -9.96 4.41
N SER A 39 -0.84 -8.87 4.48
CA SER A 39 -1.59 -8.35 3.33
C SER A 39 -0.68 -7.84 2.22
N LEU A 40 0.43 -7.19 2.59
CA LEU A 40 1.42 -6.67 1.66
C LEU A 40 2.22 -7.81 1.01
N GLU A 41 2.70 -8.77 1.80
CA GLU A 41 3.38 -9.97 1.30
C GLU A 41 2.49 -10.73 0.30
N ARG A 42 1.21 -10.91 0.61
CA ARG A 42 0.25 -11.53 -0.29
C ARG A 42 0.10 -10.79 -1.62
N VAL A 43 0.00 -9.46 -1.58
CA VAL A 43 -0.07 -8.62 -2.79
C VAL A 43 1.19 -8.76 -3.64
N LEU A 44 2.37 -8.77 -3.01
CA LEU A 44 3.65 -8.90 -3.71
C LEU A 44 3.85 -10.31 -4.29
N ASN A 45 3.28 -11.33 -3.66
CA ASN A 45 3.22 -12.71 -4.16
C ASN A 45 2.12 -12.94 -5.22
N GLY A 46 1.45 -11.88 -5.70
CA GLY A 46 0.41 -11.98 -6.74
C GLY A 46 -0.93 -12.54 -6.25
N LYS A 47 -1.15 -12.63 -4.93
CA LYS A 47 -2.39 -13.13 -4.31
C LYS A 47 -3.08 -12.02 -3.52
N PRO A 48 -3.64 -10.99 -4.17
CA PRO A 48 -4.27 -9.87 -3.47
C PRO A 48 -5.45 -10.33 -2.62
N LEU A 49 -5.69 -9.64 -1.50
CA LEU A 49 -6.90 -9.85 -0.71
C LEU A 49 -8.11 -9.38 -1.53
N LEU A 50 -9.08 -10.26 -1.68
CA LEU A 50 -10.39 -9.91 -2.20
C LEU A 50 -11.20 -9.36 -1.02
N PHE A 51 -11.47 -8.07 -1.05
CA PHE A 51 -12.38 -7.44 -0.09
C PHE A 51 -13.81 -7.63 -0.64
N GLN A 52 -14.66 -8.34 0.10
CA GLN A 52 -16.11 -8.34 -0.11
C GLN A 52 -16.75 -7.13 0.58
#